data_AF-A0AA39LT50-F1
#
_entry.id   AF-A0AA39LT50-F1
#
_cell.length_a   1.000
_cell.length_b   1.000
_cell.length_c   1.000
_cell.angle_alpha   90.00
_cell.angle_beta   90.00
_cell.angle_gamma   90.00
#
_symmetry.space_group_name_H-M   'P 1'
#
loop_
_entity.id
_entity.type
_entity.pdbx_description
1 polymer ?
#
loop_
_entity_poly.entity_id
_entity_poly.type
_entity_poly.pdbx_seq_one_letter_code
_entity_poly.pdbx_strand_id
1 'polypeptide(L)'
;MAAPTQPKQSLWKRLDYLQIGSLVVAAFSIFSGAFCALLFQMEAVPYYYRFFYIIHGIITVVLGLILIYGVVAEKPKYLFPFLFYQIYTVIMGIIAIVFTLIDGPDFNSFVVNMHLRWKRWKPEEDFHSDIIVHMFVFTLLYLFLLPLLYASVVFFCYNEMEWKMKHRNKIILPAPYRFR
;
A
#
# COMPACT_ATOMS: atom_id res chain seq x y z
N MET A 1 -35.76 -32.67 -12.06
CA MET A 1 -34.43 -33.16 -11.65
C MET A 1 -33.50 -31.95 -11.61
N ALA A 2 -33.14 -31.47 -10.42
CA ALA A 2 -32.19 -30.36 -10.31
C ALA A 2 -30.77 -30.92 -10.53
N ALA A 3 -30.06 -30.39 -11.53
CA ALA A 3 -28.67 -30.72 -11.78
C ALA A 3 -27.81 -30.36 -10.55
N PRO A 4 -26.78 -31.15 -10.21
CA PRO A 4 -25.92 -30.83 -9.09
C PRO A 4 -25.12 -29.57 -9.43
N THR A 5 -25.40 -28.49 -8.72
CA THR A 5 -24.61 -27.27 -8.79
C THR A 5 -23.18 -27.62 -8.34
N GLN A 6 -22.19 -27.37 -9.21
CA GLN A 6 -20.76 -27.41 -8.88
C GLN A 6 -20.21 -26.00 -8.52
N PRO A 7 -20.52 -25.37 -7.38
CA PRO A 7 -19.91 -24.07 -7.04
C PRO A 7 -18.80 -24.15 -5.98
N LYS A 8 -18.48 -25.32 -5.42
CA LYS A 8 -17.62 -25.39 -4.22
C LYS A 8 -16.11 -25.44 -4.47
N GLN A 9 -15.62 -26.02 -5.57
CA GLN A 9 -14.16 -26.14 -5.80
C GLN A 9 -13.52 -24.83 -6.32
N SER A 10 -14.28 -23.98 -7.03
CA SER A 10 -13.77 -22.74 -7.61
C SER A 10 -13.50 -21.67 -6.54
N LEU A 11 -14.32 -21.62 -5.49
CA LEU A 11 -14.24 -20.60 -4.44
C LEU A 11 -12.98 -20.77 -3.56
N TRP A 12 -12.61 -22.01 -3.23
CA TRP A 12 -11.39 -22.30 -2.46
C TRP A 12 -10.12 -21.93 -3.22
N LYS A 13 -10.03 -22.31 -4.50
CA LYS A 13 -8.90 -21.92 -5.35
C LYS A 13 -8.77 -20.40 -5.46
N ARG A 14 -9.89 -19.69 -5.56
CA ARG A 14 -9.91 -18.22 -5.60
C ARG A 14 -9.37 -17.61 -4.29
N LEU A 15 -9.74 -18.17 -3.14
CA LEU A 15 -9.22 -17.73 -1.85
C LEU A 15 -7.70 -17.97 -1.76
N ASP A 16 -7.21 -19.14 -2.18
CA ASP A 16 -5.77 -19.44 -2.17
C ASP A 16 -4.98 -18.42 -3.01
N TYR A 17 -5.47 -18.07 -4.21
CA TYR A 17 -4.84 -17.03 -5.04
C TYR A 17 -4.87 -15.64 -4.41
N LEU A 18 -5.96 -15.27 -3.72
CA LEU A 18 -6.07 -13.99 -3.03
C LEU A 18 -5.16 -13.90 -1.80
N GLN A 19 -4.97 -15.01 -1.09
CA GLN A 19 -4.02 -15.11 0.01
C GLN A 19 -2.57 -14.98 -0.50
N ILE A 20 -2.23 -15.71 -1.57
CA ILE A 20 -0.91 -15.58 -2.23
C ILE A 20 -0.69 -14.14 -2.70
N GLY A 21 -1.67 -13.53 -3.37
CA GLY A 21 -1.59 -12.14 -3.82
C GLY A 21 -1.37 -11.17 -2.66
N SER A 22 -2.07 -11.38 -1.54
CA SER A 22 -1.91 -10.55 -0.33
C SER A 22 -0.54 -10.72 0.33
N LEU A 23 0.04 -11.92 0.31
CA LEU A 23 1.41 -12.16 0.79
C LEU A 23 2.46 -11.49 -0.11
N VAL A 24 2.26 -11.51 -1.43
CA VAL A 24 3.11 -10.80 -2.38
C VAL A 24 3.04 -9.29 -2.14
N VAL A 25 1.85 -8.73 -1.95
CA VAL A 25 1.65 -7.32 -1.56
C VAL A 25 2.38 -6.99 -0.26
N ALA A 26 2.30 -7.86 0.75
CA ALA A 26 3.00 -7.67 2.01
C ALA A 26 4.52 -7.65 1.84
N ALA A 27 5.07 -8.59 1.07
CA ALA A 27 6.50 -8.66 0.78
C ALA A 27 6.99 -7.42 0.03
N PHE A 28 6.26 -6.96 -0.99
CA PHE A 28 6.57 -5.72 -1.70
C PHE A 28 6.49 -4.50 -0.79
N SER A 29 5.51 -4.44 0.12
CA SER A 29 5.39 -3.33 1.08
C SER A 29 6.56 -3.27 2.06
N ILE A 30 7.04 -4.44 2.52
CA ILE A 30 8.23 -4.52 3.38
C ILE A 30 9.47 -4.09 2.61
N PHE A 31 9.65 -4.61 1.40
CA PHE A 31 10.80 -4.25 0.56
C PHE A 31 10.80 -2.76 0.23
N SER A 32 9.66 -2.20 -0.16
CA SER A 32 9.54 -0.79 -0.51
C SER A 32 9.74 0.12 0.70
N GLY A 33 9.17 -0.24 1.86
CA GLY A 33 9.35 0.52 3.08
C GLY A 33 10.79 0.50 3.59
N ALA A 34 11.50 -0.63 3.44
CA ALA A 34 12.93 -0.72 3.71
C ALA A 34 13.75 0.13 2.71
N PHE A 35 13.36 0.14 1.44
CA PHE A 35 13.99 0.97 0.41
C PHE A 35 13.85 2.48 0.70
N CYS A 36 12.76 2.92 1.35
CA CYS A 36 12.62 4.30 1.80
C CYS A 36 13.72 4.74 2.79
N ALA A 37 14.40 3.83 3.48
CA ALA A 37 15.55 4.18 4.32
C ALA A 37 16.73 4.71 3.48
N LEU A 38 16.89 4.24 2.23
CA LEU A 38 17.93 4.73 1.31
C LEU A 38 17.67 6.18 0.87
N LEU A 39 16.41 6.63 0.85
CA LEU A 39 16.08 8.03 0.58
C LEU A 39 16.72 8.97 1.60
N PHE A 40 16.98 8.53 2.83
CA PHE A 40 17.66 9.38 3.82
C PHE A 40 19.06 9.81 3.34
N GLN A 41 19.75 8.93 2.61
CA GLN A 41 21.10 9.13 2.08
C GLN A 41 21.11 9.94 0.78
N MET A 42 19.96 10.11 0.11
CA MET A 42 19.88 10.90 -1.12
C MET A 42 19.80 12.38 -0.78
N GLU A 43 20.96 13.06 -0.75
CA GLU A 43 21.04 14.47 -0.40
C GLU A 43 20.13 15.31 -1.29
N ALA A 44 20.09 15.06 -2.60
CA ALA A 44 19.26 15.78 -3.58
C ALA A 44 17.75 15.87 -3.24
N VAL A 45 17.24 15.06 -2.31
CA VAL A 45 15.85 15.11 -1.87
C VAL A 45 15.73 16.00 -0.61
N PRO A 46 14.77 16.93 -0.53
CA PRO A 46 14.59 17.76 0.65
C PRO A 46 14.34 16.95 1.93
N TYR A 47 14.89 17.41 3.06
CA TYR A 47 14.86 16.67 4.33
C TYR A 47 13.45 16.25 4.78
N TYR A 48 12.45 17.14 4.68
CA TYR A 48 11.09 16.83 5.10
C TYR A 48 10.43 15.74 4.23
N TYR A 49 10.77 15.66 2.94
CA TYR A 49 10.32 14.55 2.09
C TYR A 49 10.97 13.24 2.50
N ARG A 50 12.28 13.24 2.73
CA ARG A 50 13.00 12.04 3.22
C ARG A 50 12.38 11.54 4.51
N PHE A 51 12.16 12.42 5.48
CA PHE A 51 11.58 12.08 6.77
C PHE A 51 10.16 11.52 6.64
N PHE A 52 9.32 12.13 5.79
CA PHE A 52 7.97 11.61 5.49
C PHE A 52 8.02 10.20 4.90
N TYR A 53 8.85 9.97 3.87
CA TYR A 53 8.98 8.65 3.24
C TYR A 53 9.55 7.59 4.18
N ILE A 54 10.45 7.95 5.10
CA ILE A 54 10.95 7.03 6.13
C ILE A 54 9.85 6.63 7.10
N ILE A 55 9.08 7.58 7.63
CA ILE A 55 7.96 7.27 8.52
C ILE A 55 6.95 6.37 7.81
N HIS A 56 6.59 6.74 6.59
CA HIS A 56 5.71 5.92 5.76
C HIS A 56 6.30 4.52 5.48
N GLY A 57 7.61 4.43 5.25
CA GLY A 57 8.35 3.18 5.07
C GLY A 57 8.31 2.28 6.30
N ILE A 58 8.52 2.84 7.50
CA ILE A 58 8.42 2.10 8.76
C ILE A 58 6.99 1.56 8.95
N ILE A 59 5.98 2.40 8.71
CA ILE A 59 4.58 1.99 8.84
C ILE A 59 4.25 0.87 7.84
N THR A 60 4.67 0.99 6.58
CA THR A 60 4.42 -0.04 5.56
C THR A 60 5.10 -1.37 5.87
N VAL A 61 6.32 -1.36 6.42
CA VAL A 61 7.00 -2.58 6.92
C VAL A 61 6.19 -3.24 8.03
N VAL A 62 5.82 -2.47 9.07
CA VAL A 62 5.07 -3.01 10.22
C VAL A 62 3.72 -3.57 9.78
N LEU A 63 2.98 -2.85 8.95
CA LEU A 63 1.69 -3.29 8.45
C LEU A 63 1.81 -4.50 7.51
N GLY A 64 2.89 -4.59 6.72
CA GLY A 64 3.20 -5.77 5.91
C GLY A 64 3.42 -7.03 6.75
N LEU A 65 4.16 -6.91 7.87
CA LEU A 65 4.35 -8.02 8.82
C LEU A 65 3.03 -8.45 9.48
N ILE A 66 2.20 -7.49 9.89
CA ILE A 66 0.86 -7.76 10.44
C ILE A 66 -0.02 -8.45 9.40
N LEU A 67 0.04 -8.02 8.14
CA LEU A 67 -0.70 -8.61 7.02
C LEU A 67 -0.29 -10.08 6.80
N ILE A 68 1.01 -10.39 6.79
CA ILE A 68 1.51 -11.77 6.69
C ILE A 68 0.92 -12.63 7.81
N TYR A 69 1.01 -12.17 9.06
CA TYR A 69 0.43 -12.89 10.19
C TYR A 69 -1.08 -13.10 10.04
N GLY A 70 -1.81 -12.06 9.60
CA GLY A 70 -3.25 -12.14 9.36
C GLY A 70 -3.65 -13.16 8.31
N VAL A 71 -2.91 -13.21 7.20
CA VAL A 71 -3.16 -14.17 6.11
C VAL A 71 -2.83 -15.59 6.54
N VAL A 72 -1.64 -15.82 7.12
CA VAL A 72 -1.17 -17.16 7.53
C VAL A 72 -2.03 -17.71 8.67
N ALA A 73 -2.42 -16.88 9.64
CA ALA A 73 -3.28 -17.31 10.74
C ALA A 73 -4.78 -17.37 10.36
N GLU A 74 -5.12 -17.07 9.11
CA GLU A 74 -6.49 -16.96 8.58
C GLU A 74 -7.40 -16.03 9.41
N LYS A 75 -6.87 -14.91 9.91
CA LYS A 75 -7.60 -13.96 10.78
C LYS A 75 -7.80 -12.62 10.07
N PRO A 76 -8.97 -12.38 9.42
CA PRO A 76 -9.19 -11.20 8.59
C PRO A 76 -9.10 -9.87 9.37
N LYS A 77 -9.34 -9.88 10.68
CA LYS A 77 -9.19 -8.68 11.53
C LYS A 77 -7.80 -8.03 11.45
N TYR A 78 -6.74 -8.79 11.14
CA TYR A 78 -5.38 -8.27 11.00
C TYR A 78 -5.08 -7.70 9.61
N LEU A 79 -5.97 -7.91 8.62
CA LEU A 79 -5.86 -7.26 7.31
C LEU A 79 -6.38 -5.81 7.38
N PHE A 80 -7.28 -5.51 8.31
CA PHE A 80 -7.92 -4.20 8.44
C PHE A 80 -6.95 -3.03 8.66
N PRO A 81 -5.93 -3.10 9.56
CA PRO A 81 -4.97 -2.00 9.72
C PRO A 81 -4.21 -1.68 8.44
N PHE A 82 -3.84 -2.70 7.67
CA PHE A 82 -3.19 -2.51 6.36
C PHE A 82 -4.14 -1.80 5.39
N LEU A 83 -5.38 -2.29 5.26
CA LEU A 83 -6.40 -1.68 4.39
C LEU A 83 -6.68 -0.23 4.75
N PHE A 84 -6.87 0.06 6.04
CA PHE A 84 -7.12 1.40 6.53
C PHE A 84 -5.99 2.35 6.13
N TYR A 85 -4.74 1.92 6.31
CA TYR A 85 -3.58 2.74 5.97
C TYR A 85 -3.43 2.96 4.45
N GLN A 86 -3.70 1.93 3.63
CA GLN A 86 -3.67 2.09 2.18
C GLN A 86 -4.77 3.04 1.67
N ILE A 87 -5.98 2.98 2.24
CA ILE A 87 -7.05 3.94 1.90
C ILE A 87 -6.67 5.36 2.35
N TYR A 88 -6.13 5.50 3.55
CA TYR A 88 -5.65 6.79 4.05
C TYR A 88 -4.59 7.41 3.12
N THR A 89 -3.62 6.61 2.67
CA THR A 89 -2.56 7.08 1.76
C THR A 89 -3.12 7.47 0.39
N VAL A 90 -4.07 6.71 -0.16
CA VAL A 90 -4.81 7.10 -1.38
C VAL A 90 -5.52 8.45 -1.21
N ILE A 91 -6.25 8.64 -0.10
CA ILE A 91 -6.94 9.92 0.18
C ILE A 91 -5.94 11.08 0.25
N MET A 92 -4.85 10.89 0.99
CA MET A 92 -3.79 11.91 1.07
C MET A 92 -3.14 12.18 -0.29
N GLY A 93 -2.99 11.16 -1.13
CA GLY A 93 -2.52 11.29 -2.51
C GLY A 93 -3.47 12.10 -3.38
N ILE A 94 -4.79 11.87 -3.28
CA ILE A 94 -5.80 12.68 -3.99
C ILE A 94 -5.74 14.12 -3.52
N ILE A 95 -5.70 14.36 -2.21
CA ILE A 95 -5.59 15.70 -1.63
C ILE A 95 -4.34 16.39 -2.17
N ALA A 96 -3.19 15.71 -2.15
CA ALA A 96 -1.95 16.24 -2.70
C ALA A 96 -2.11 16.61 -4.18
N ILE A 97 -2.65 15.72 -5.01
CA ILE A 97 -2.92 15.95 -6.44
C ILE A 97 -3.81 17.18 -6.64
N VAL A 98 -4.92 17.27 -5.92
CA VAL A 98 -5.87 18.39 -6.00
C VAL A 98 -5.18 19.70 -5.65
N PHE A 99 -4.41 19.77 -4.57
CA PHE A 99 -3.63 20.96 -4.22
C PHE A 99 -2.59 21.33 -5.28
N THR A 100 -1.90 20.34 -5.86
CA THR A 100 -0.97 20.59 -6.99
C THR A 100 -1.65 21.14 -8.24
N LEU A 101 -2.89 20.72 -8.52
CA LEU A 101 -3.60 21.09 -9.75
C LEU A 101 -4.36 22.41 -9.64
N ILE A 102 -4.81 22.77 -8.42
CA ILE A 102 -5.63 23.99 -8.21
C ILE A 102 -4.77 25.25 -8.18
N ASP A 103 -3.59 25.23 -7.54
CA ASP A 103 -2.76 26.43 -7.43
C ASP A 103 -1.36 26.20 -8.01
N GLY A 104 -1.18 26.60 -9.28
CA GLY A 104 0.15 26.77 -9.88
C GLY A 104 1.12 27.64 -9.05
N PRO A 105 0.66 28.69 -8.34
CA PRO A 105 1.47 29.46 -7.40
C PRO A 105 1.82 28.72 -6.10
N ASP A 106 0.96 27.81 -5.61
CA ASP A 106 1.22 27.04 -4.38
C ASP A 106 1.99 25.75 -4.64
N PHE A 107 1.89 25.14 -5.82
CA PHE A 107 2.85 24.11 -6.22
C PHE A 107 4.26 24.71 -6.29
N ASN A 108 4.40 25.86 -6.94
CA ASN A 108 5.65 26.59 -6.92
C ASN A 108 6.02 27.05 -5.50
N SER A 109 5.10 27.53 -4.65
CA SER A 109 5.46 27.94 -3.28
C SER A 109 5.73 26.77 -2.34
N PHE A 110 5.17 25.59 -2.56
CA PHE A 110 5.48 24.36 -1.84
C PHE A 110 6.85 23.83 -2.26
N VAL A 111 7.12 23.76 -3.57
CA VAL A 111 8.41 23.40 -4.14
C VAL A 111 9.49 24.46 -3.83
N VAL A 112 9.14 25.75 -3.81
CA VAL A 112 10.02 26.89 -3.50
C VAL A 112 10.22 27.04 -2.00
N ASN A 113 9.25 26.82 -1.11
CA ASN A 113 9.53 26.79 0.34
C ASN A 113 10.35 25.56 0.73
N MET A 114 10.16 24.44 0.02
CA MET A 114 11.04 23.27 0.06
C MET A 114 12.46 23.60 -0.43
N HIS A 115 12.57 24.31 -1.55
CA HIS A 115 13.83 24.70 -2.19
C HIS A 115 14.54 25.85 -1.47
N LEU A 116 13.83 26.80 -0.85
CA LEU A 116 14.41 27.91 -0.07
C LEU A 116 15.02 27.42 1.23
N ARG A 117 14.45 26.37 1.85
CA ARG A 117 15.09 25.68 2.99
C ARG A 117 16.32 24.88 2.55
N TRP A 118 16.31 24.31 1.35
CA TRP A 118 17.46 23.66 0.73
C TRP A 118 18.59 24.64 0.39
N LYS A 119 18.28 25.75 -0.29
CA LYS A 119 19.23 26.82 -0.67
C LYS A 119 19.85 27.53 0.54
N ARG A 120 19.16 27.57 1.68
CA ARG A 120 19.75 28.02 2.96
C ARG A 120 20.78 27.05 3.54
N TRP A 121 20.72 25.77 3.18
CA TRP A 121 21.56 24.71 3.76
C TRP A 121 22.69 24.27 2.82
N LYS A 122 22.46 24.33 1.50
CA LYS A 122 23.47 24.18 0.44
C LYS A 122 23.25 25.26 -0.63
N PRO A 123 23.84 26.45 -0.47
CA PRO A 123 23.62 27.58 -1.38
C PRO A 123 24.21 27.38 -2.78
N GLU A 124 25.09 26.39 -2.97
CA GLU A 124 25.83 26.16 -4.22
C GLU A 124 25.19 25.14 -5.18
N GLU A 125 24.13 24.44 -4.76
CA GLU A 125 23.47 23.44 -5.60
C GLU A 125 22.22 24.02 -6.29
N ASP A 126 22.33 24.26 -7.61
CA ASP A 126 21.19 24.61 -8.45
C ASP A 126 20.27 23.40 -8.67
N PHE A 127 18.98 23.60 -8.48
CA PHE A 127 17.97 22.55 -8.57
C PHE A 127 17.45 22.46 -10.01
N HIS A 128 17.79 21.40 -10.72
CA HIS A 128 17.30 21.17 -12.08
C HIS A 128 15.79 20.92 -12.07
N SER A 129 15.03 21.67 -12.88
CA SER A 129 13.56 21.56 -13.02
C SER A 129 13.09 20.14 -13.37
N ASP A 130 13.95 19.36 -14.03
CA ASP A 130 13.63 18.00 -14.48
C ASP A 130 13.41 17.03 -13.31
N ILE A 131 14.04 17.26 -12.15
CA ILE A 131 13.89 16.39 -10.96
C ILE A 131 12.48 16.52 -10.37
N ILE A 132 11.83 17.68 -10.49
CA ILE A 132 10.51 17.96 -9.93
C ILE A 132 9.45 17.02 -10.53
N VAL A 133 9.48 16.82 -11.85
CA VAL A 133 8.55 15.93 -12.56
C VAL A 133 8.74 14.49 -12.11
N HIS A 134 10.00 14.03 -11.99
CA HIS A 134 10.31 12.68 -11.54
C HIS A 134 9.87 12.44 -10.09
N MET A 135 10.08 13.41 -9.20
CA MET A 135 9.62 13.33 -7.81
C MET A 135 8.09 13.33 -7.71
N PHE A 136 7.39 14.10 -8.55
CA PHE A 136 5.94 14.08 -8.61
C PHE A 136 5.41 12.73 -9.10
N VAL A 137 5.94 12.20 -10.20
CA VAL A 137 5.57 10.88 -10.73
C VAL A 137 5.85 9.78 -9.71
N PHE A 138 7.01 9.81 -9.05
CA PHE A 138 7.33 8.88 -7.98
C PHE A 138 6.31 8.95 -6.84
N THR A 139 5.97 10.16 -6.40
CA THR A 139 4.97 10.39 -5.35
C THR A 139 3.60 9.84 -5.76
N LEU A 140 3.17 10.04 -7.01
CA LEU A 140 1.89 9.58 -7.53
C LEU A 140 1.84 8.04 -7.62
N LEU A 141 2.90 7.41 -8.12
CA LEU A 141 2.98 5.95 -8.15
C LEU A 141 2.99 5.36 -6.74
N TYR A 142 3.79 5.95 -5.85
CA TYR A 142 4.09 5.38 -4.54
C TYR A 142 3.03 5.64 -3.47
N LEU A 143 2.39 6.81 -3.50
CA LEU A 143 1.37 7.19 -2.51
C LEU A 143 -0.06 7.04 -3.01
N PHE A 144 -0.27 6.83 -4.31
CA PHE A 144 -1.61 6.67 -4.88
C PHE A 144 -1.79 5.34 -5.62
N LEU A 145 -1.06 5.11 -6.71
CA LEU A 145 -1.33 3.93 -7.57
C LEU A 145 -1.05 2.61 -6.86
N LEU A 146 0.13 2.46 -6.25
CA LEU A 146 0.50 1.24 -5.52
C LEU A 146 -0.41 0.99 -4.31
N PRO A 147 -0.66 1.97 -3.42
CA PRO A 147 -1.63 1.82 -2.35
C PRO A 147 -3.02 1.41 -2.81
N LEU A 148 -3.53 1.97 -3.91
CA LEU A 148 -4.83 1.60 -4.46
C LEU A 148 -4.87 0.14 -4.91
N LEU A 149 -3.83 -0.32 -5.62
CA LEU A 149 -3.71 -1.72 -6.05
C LEU A 149 -3.59 -2.66 -4.85
N TYR A 150 -2.76 -2.32 -3.87
CA TYR A 150 -2.55 -3.10 -2.65
C TYR A 150 -3.84 -3.19 -1.83
N ALA A 151 -4.53 -2.07 -1.63
CA ALA A 151 -5.83 -2.03 -0.96
C ALA A 151 -6.85 -2.93 -1.66
N SER A 152 -6.92 -2.89 -3.00
CA SER A 152 -7.87 -3.69 -3.78
C SER A 152 -7.65 -5.19 -3.58
N VAL A 153 -6.40 -5.67 -3.75
CA VAL A 153 -6.07 -7.10 -3.59
C VAL A 153 -6.38 -7.58 -2.18
N VAL A 154 -5.93 -6.83 -1.16
CA VAL A 154 -6.12 -7.21 0.24
C VAL A 154 -7.59 -7.12 0.65
N PHE A 155 -8.37 -6.21 0.07
CA PHE A 155 -9.80 -6.06 0.35
C PHE A 155 -10.60 -7.27 -0.13
N PHE A 156 -10.30 -7.77 -1.34
CA PHE A 156 -10.91 -9.00 -1.82
C PHE A 156 -10.53 -10.21 -0.96
N CYS A 157 -9.27 -10.31 -0.53
CA CYS A 157 -8.85 -11.36 0.39
C CYS A 157 -9.59 -11.25 1.74
N TYR A 158 -9.70 -10.05 2.29
CA TYR A 158 -10.42 -9.78 3.54
C TYR A 158 -11.88 -10.24 3.46
N ASN A 159 -12.61 -9.85 2.41
CA ASN A 159 -14.02 -10.20 2.24
C ASN A 159 -14.24 -11.71 2.13
N GLU A 160 -13.41 -12.41 1.34
CA GLU A 160 -13.51 -13.86 1.17
C GLU A 160 -13.15 -14.61 2.47
N MET A 161 -12.15 -14.15 3.21
CA MET A 161 -11.79 -14.70 4.53
C MET A 161 -12.90 -14.46 5.56
N GLU A 162 -13.48 -13.26 5.61
CA GLU A 162 -14.59 -12.93 6.51
C GLU A 162 -15.83 -13.77 6.18
N TRP A 163 -16.13 -13.93 4.89
CA TRP A 163 -17.21 -14.80 4.43
C TRP A 163 -16.98 -16.26 4.85
N LYS A 164 -15.76 -16.79 4.65
CA LYS A 164 -15.37 -18.15 5.09
C LYS A 164 -15.60 -18.33 6.59
N MET A 165 -15.18 -17.37 7.42
CA MET A 165 -15.37 -17.46 8.87
C MET A 165 -16.85 -17.46 9.26
N LYS A 166 -17.67 -16.56 8.68
CA LYS A 166 -19.12 -16.47 8.97
C LYS A 166 -19.88 -17.73 8.56
N HIS A 167 -19.41 -18.44 7.54
CA HIS A 167 -20.06 -19.63 6.99
C HIS A 167 -19.39 -20.94 7.39
N ARG A 168 -18.33 -20.91 8.22
CA ARG A 168 -17.53 -22.09 8.59
C ARG A 168 -18.37 -23.27 9.11
N ASN A 169 -19.40 -22.98 9.91
CA ASN A 169 -20.28 -24.01 10.49
C ASN A 169 -21.33 -24.56 9.52
N LYS A 170 -21.55 -23.91 8.37
CA LYS A 170 -22.48 -24.33 7.31
C LYS A 170 -21.78 -25.05 6.16
N ILE A 171 -20.44 -25.02 6.14
CA ILE A 171 -19.65 -25.62 5.07
C ILE A 171 -19.33 -27.07 5.42
N ILE A 172 -20.07 -28.00 4.83
CA ILE A 172 -19.66 -29.41 4.76
C ILE A 172 -18.41 -29.45 3.89
N LEU A 173 -17.23 -29.52 4.53
CA LEU A 173 -15.95 -29.68 3.84
C LEU A 173 -15.96 -31.00 3.05
N PRO A 174 -15.65 -30.98 1.74
CA PRO A 174 -15.38 -32.22 1.02
C PRO A 174 -14.17 -32.92 1.66
N ALA A 175 -14.21 -34.25 1.62
CA ALA A 175 -13.37 -35.16 2.42
C ALA A 175 -11.86 -34.84 2.55
N PRO A 176 -11.13 -34.27 1.56
CA PRO A 176 -9.69 -34.02 1.76
C PRO A 176 -9.36 -32.85 2.72
N TYR A 177 -10.33 -32.02 3.13
CA TYR A 177 -10.09 -30.85 3.97
C TYR A 177 -10.57 -30.99 5.42
N ARG A 178 -11.05 -32.18 5.83
CA ARG A 178 -11.52 -32.40 7.21
C ARG A 178 -10.39 -32.64 8.21
N PHE A 179 -9.17 -32.89 7.74
CA PHE A 179 -8.02 -33.25 8.56
C PHE A 179 -6.74 -32.57 8.03
N ARG A 180 -6.59 -31.28 8.31
CA ARG A 180 -5.30 -30.60 8.42
C ARG A 180 -5.40 -29.59 9.55
#